data_AF-A0A6B3FN57-F1
#
_entry.id   AF-A0A6B3FN57-F1
#
_cell.length_a   1.000
_cell.length_b   1.000
_cell.length_c   1.000
_cell.angle_alpha   90.00
_cell.angle_beta   90.00
_cell.angle_gamma   90.00
#
_symmetry.space_group_name_H-M   'P 1'
#
loop_
_entity.id
_entity.type
_entity.pdbx_description
1 polymer ?
#
loop_
_entity_poly.entity_id
_entity_poly.type
_entity_poly.pdbx_seq_one_letter_code
_entity_poly.pdbx_strand_id
1 'polypeptide(L)'
;RRFTDLYHWGNRTTPVSLAAEIQRQLLPSAASCDAAEFALAGALVPAADIAGDTYDYSLDNSDLHLSVTDAMGHDVNASLIATLVVNASRGARRAGEELAEQARQMHQALLDHGKSTFATGQLLRIALDGSRA
;
A
#
# COMPACT_ATOMS: atom_id res chain seq x y z
N ARG A 1 -7.96 16.97 3.06
CA ARG A 1 -9.24 16.24 3.21
C ARG A 1 -10.12 16.55 2.01
N ARG A 2 -10.68 15.54 1.34
CA ARG A 2 -11.66 15.75 0.25
C ARG A 2 -13.04 16.00 0.88
N PHE A 3 -13.72 17.08 0.50
CA PHE A 3 -14.98 17.55 1.10
C PHE A 3 -16.22 17.18 0.26
N THR A 4 -16.06 16.46 -0.85
CA THR A 4 -17.17 16.14 -1.76
C THR A 4 -16.99 14.80 -2.45
N ASP A 5 -18.11 14.07 -2.57
CA ASP A 5 -18.21 12.81 -3.29
C ASP A 5 -18.32 13.00 -4.81
N LEU A 6 -18.40 14.25 -5.31
CA LEU A 6 -18.47 14.55 -6.74
C LEU A 6 -17.27 14.00 -7.51
N TYR A 7 -16.07 14.06 -6.93
CA TYR A 7 -14.88 13.45 -7.52
C TYR A 7 -14.92 11.92 -7.50
N HIS A 8 -15.60 11.31 -6.51
CA HIS A 8 -15.81 9.87 -6.49
C HIS A 8 -16.83 9.44 -7.54
N TRP A 9 -17.86 10.24 -7.77
CA TRP A 9 -18.90 9.99 -8.77
C TRP A 9 -18.39 10.19 -10.20
N GLY A 10 -17.69 11.29 -10.49
CA GLY A 10 -17.19 11.60 -11.84
C GLY A 10 -16.11 10.64 -12.36
N ASN A 11 -15.48 9.87 -11.47
CA ASN A 11 -14.45 8.89 -11.80
C ASN A 11 -14.99 7.44 -11.86
N ARG A 12 -16.32 7.26 -11.89
CA ARG A 12 -17.00 5.95 -11.94
C ARG A 12 -17.68 5.76 -13.30
N THR A 13 -17.21 4.78 -14.07
CA THR A 13 -17.92 4.24 -15.25
C THR A 13 -18.61 2.89 -14.95
N THR A 14 -18.33 2.28 -13.80
CA THR A 14 -18.85 0.96 -13.37
C THR A 14 -19.02 0.95 -11.84
N PRO A 15 -20.02 0.24 -11.27
CA PRO A 15 -20.12 0.02 -9.83
C PRO A 15 -18.83 -0.62 -9.29
N VAL A 16 -18.33 -0.11 -8.15
CA VAL A 16 -17.10 -0.59 -7.51
C VAL A 16 -17.49 -1.50 -6.35
N SER A 17 -16.89 -2.67 -6.23
CA SER A 17 -17.11 -3.57 -5.10
C SER A 17 -16.58 -2.97 -3.78
N LEU A 18 -17.16 -3.37 -2.63
CA LEU A 18 -16.68 -2.95 -1.30
C LEU A 18 -15.18 -3.24 -1.11
N ALA A 19 -14.73 -4.40 -1.60
CA ALA A 19 -13.33 -4.80 -1.53
C ALA A 19 -12.42 -3.78 -2.26
N ALA A 20 -12.79 -3.39 -3.48
CA ALA A 20 -12.07 -2.39 -4.26
C ALA A 20 -12.15 -0.98 -3.64
N GLU A 21 -13.25 -0.62 -2.97
CA GLU A 21 -13.34 0.66 -2.24
C GLU A 21 -12.37 0.73 -1.06
N ILE A 22 -12.28 -0.33 -0.24
CA ILE A 22 -11.34 -0.42 0.88
C ILE A 22 -9.90 -0.30 0.35
N GLN A 23 -9.55 -1.09 -0.66
CA GLN A 23 -8.21 -1.08 -1.27
C GLN A 23 -7.84 0.31 -1.80
N ARG A 24 -8.76 0.99 -2.49
CA ARG A 24 -8.51 2.33 -3.04
C ARG A 24 -8.24 3.37 -1.95
N GLN A 25 -8.80 3.22 -0.75
CA GLN A 25 -8.50 4.10 0.39
C GLN A 25 -7.12 3.86 0.99
N LEU A 26 -6.52 2.68 0.76
CA LEU A 26 -5.17 2.37 1.22
C LEU A 26 -4.09 2.99 0.34
N LEU A 27 -4.38 3.19 -0.95
CA LEU A 27 -3.40 3.69 -1.91
C LEU A 27 -2.94 5.13 -1.58
N PRO A 28 -1.68 5.49 -1.92
CA PRO A 28 -1.16 6.83 -1.76
C PRO A 28 -2.06 7.90 -2.37
N SER A 29 -2.16 9.05 -1.71
CA SER A 29 -2.99 10.16 -2.18
C SER A 29 -2.50 10.77 -3.50
N ALA A 30 -1.20 10.67 -3.75
CA ALA A 30 -0.57 11.05 -5.00
C ALA A 30 -0.11 9.78 -5.72
N ALA A 31 -0.59 9.58 -6.96
CA ALA A 31 -0.18 8.44 -7.79
C ALA A 31 1.23 8.61 -8.35
N SER A 32 1.82 9.81 -8.27
CA SER A 32 3.18 10.08 -8.68
C SER A 32 3.89 11.00 -7.70
N CYS A 33 5.20 10.88 -7.66
CA CYS A 33 6.11 11.71 -6.90
C CYS A 33 7.33 11.99 -7.76
N ASP A 34 7.73 13.26 -7.82
CA ASP A 34 8.88 13.71 -8.59
C ASP A 34 9.87 14.38 -7.62
N ALA A 35 11.14 14.01 -7.71
CA ALA A 35 12.25 14.53 -6.93
C ALA A 35 13.41 14.86 -7.88
N ALA A 36 14.43 15.56 -7.39
CA ALA A 36 15.57 15.89 -8.23
C ALA A 36 16.34 14.63 -8.69
N GLU A 37 16.28 13.57 -7.88
CA GLU A 37 17.02 12.34 -8.03
C GLU A 37 16.22 11.23 -8.73
N PHE A 38 14.88 11.29 -8.72
CA PHE A 38 14.02 10.24 -9.28
C PHE A 38 12.61 10.73 -9.64
N ALA A 39 11.94 9.98 -10.53
CA ALA A 39 10.50 10.10 -10.77
C ALA A 39 9.81 8.75 -10.47
N LEU A 40 8.78 8.77 -9.63
CA LEU A 40 7.98 7.61 -9.25
C LEU A 40 6.53 7.79 -9.75
N ALA A 41 6.00 6.77 -10.39
CA ALA A 41 4.58 6.68 -10.74
C ALA A 41 4.06 5.28 -10.39
N GLY A 42 2.96 5.25 -9.65
CA GLY A 42 2.23 4.04 -9.28
C GLY A 42 0.82 4.08 -9.83
N ALA A 43 0.39 2.99 -10.46
CA ALA A 43 -0.98 2.81 -10.90
C ALA A 43 -1.41 1.40 -10.56
N LEU A 44 -2.62 1.28 -10.01
CA LEU A 44 -3.29 0.00 -9.84
C LEU A 44 -4.40 -0.07 -10.88
N VAL A 45 -4.35 -1.07 -11.76
CA VAL A 45 -5.38 -1.24 -12.80
C VAL A 45 -6.69 -1.64 -12.09
N PRO A 46 -7.76 -0.84 -12.17
CA PRO A 46 -9.00 -1.15 -11.48
C PRO A 46 -9.64 -2.38 -12.09
N ALA A 47 -9.71 -3.47 -11.34
CA ALA A 47 -10.66 -4.54 -11.60
C ALA A 47 -11.90 -4.25 -10.75
N ALA A 48 -13.08 -4.17 -11.36
CA ALA A 48 -14.32 -3.82 -10.66
C ALA A 48 -14.62 -4.76 -9.46
N ASP A 49 -14.11 -6.00 -9.54
CA ASP A 49 -14.42 -7.10 -8.63
C ASP A 49 -13.19 -7.69 -7.91
N ILE A 50 -11.96 -7.23 -8.18
CA ILE A 50 -10.73 -7.81 -7.60
C ILE A 50 -10.03 -6.78 -6.73
N ALA A 51 -9.65 -7.19 -5.52
CA ALA A 51 -8.88 -6.39 -4.58
C ALA A 51 -7.91 -7.27 -3.79
N GLY A 52 -6.78 -6.72 -3.37
CA GLY A 52 -5.74 -7.44 -2.63
C GLY A 52 -4.36 -6.82 -2.83
N ASP A 53 -4.09 -6.37 -4.05
CA ASP A 53 -2.86 -5.68 -4.41
C ASP A 53 -2.81 -4.27 -3.82
N THR A 54 -1.69 -3.88 -3.22
CA THR A 54 -1.48 -2.49 -2.83
C THR A 54 -0.06 -2.08 -3.11
N TYR A 55 0.13 -0.79 -3.29
CA TYR A 55 1.44 -0.18 -3.21
C TYR A 55 1.35 0.97 -2.21
N ASP A 56 2.43 1.20 -1.47
CA ASP A 56 2.61 2.37 -0.62
C ASP A 56 4.01 2.91 -0.84
N TYR A 57 4.16 4.23 -0.83
CA TYR A 57 5.47 4.85 -0.88
C TYR A 57 5.51 6.04 0.07
N SER A 58 6.72 6.37 0.52
CA SER A 58 6.96 7.56 1.31
C SER A 58 8.36 8.06 1.05
N LEU A 59 8.47 9.36 0.82
CA LEU A 59 9.74 10.04 0.69
C LEU A 59 10.08 10.69 2.03
N ASP A 60 11.29 10.44 2.52
CA ASP A 60 11.89 11.25 3.59
C ASP A 60 13.05 12.09 3.01
N ASN A 61 13.86 12.74 3.85
CA ASN A 61 14.93 13.63 3.38
C ASN A 61 16.12 12.89 2.73
N SER A 62 16.30 11.59 2.99
CA SER A 62 17.47 10.81 2.58
C SER A 62 17.13 9.50 1.89
N ASP A 63 15.92 8.98 2.06
CA ASP A 63 15.50 7.68 1.59
C ASP A 63 14.07 7.72 1.00
N LEU A 64 13.91 7.02 -0.12
CA LEU A 64 12.62 6.63 -0.68
C LEU A 64 12.25 5.25 -0.14
N HIS A 65 11.13 5.18 0.57
CA HIS A 65 10.51 3.92 1.00
C HIS A 65 9.44 3.51 0.00
N LEU A 66 9.50 2.28 -0.46
CA LEU A 66 8.51 1.70 -1.37
C LEU A 66 8.08 0.34 -0.84
N SER A 67 6.79 0.06 -0.91
CA SER A 67 6.25 -1.27 -0.65
C SER A 67 5.19 -1.63 -1.67
N VAL A 68 5.18 -2.90 -2.06
CA VAL A 68 4.14 -3.52 -2.87
C VAL A 68 3.70 -4.77 -2.14
N THR A 69 2.40 -4.99 -1.99
CA THR A 69 1.84 -6.16 -1.31
C THR A 69 0.74 -6.78 -2.16
N ASP A 70 0.61 -8.09 -2.11
CA ASP A 70 -0.50 -8.85 -2.69
C ASP A 70 -1.08 -9.74 -1.58
N ALA A 71 -2.31 -9.45 -1.18
CA ALA A 71 -3.05 -10.24 -0.20
C ALA A 71 -3.81 -11.37 -0.89
N MET A 72 -3.65 -12.60 -0.39
CA MET A 72 -4.31 -13.77 -0.97
C MET A 72 -5.83 -13.64 -0.95
N GLY A 73 -6.43 -13.86 -2.12
CA GLY A 73 -7.87 -13.76 -2.36
C GLY A 73 -8.20 -12.62 -3.30
N HIS A 74 -9.49 -12.38 -3.49
CA HIS A 74 -9.97 -11.29 -4.35
C HIS A 74 -11.31 -10.73 -3.83
N ASP A 75 -11.59 -10.93 -2.54
CA ASP A 75 -12.84 -10.57 -1.88
C ASP A 75 -12.60 -9.52 -0.79
N VAL A 76 -13.63 -9.25 0.01
CA VAL A 76 -13.53 -8.31 1.14
C VAL A 76 -12.46 -8.72 2.13
N ASN A 77 -12.22 -10.02 2.34
CA ASN A 77 -11.17 -10.48 3.25
C ASN A 77 -9.79 -10.08 2.71
N ALA A 78 -9.53 -10.24 1.40
CA ALA A 78 -8.27 -9.82 0.80
C ALA A 78 -7.99 -8.33 1.05
N SER A 79 -8.99 -7.45 0.91
CA SER A 79 -8.85 -6.03 1.23
C SER A 79 -8.60 -5.75 2.71
N LEU A 80 -9.19 -6.53 3.62
CA LEU A 80 -8.94 -6.41 5.05
C LEU A 80 -7.52 -6.87 5.42
N ILE A 81 -7.04 -7.94 4.80
CA ILE A 81 -5.65 -8.41 4.96
C ILE A 81 -4.66 -7.40 4.41
N ALA A 82 -4.91 -6.86 3.22
CA ALA A 82 -4.12 -5.77 2.66
C ALA A 82 -4.11 -4.54 3.59
N THR A 83 -5.26 -4.16 4.15
CA THR A 83 -5.38 -3.07 5.13
C THR A 83 -4.48 -3.32 6.34
N LEU A 84 -4.54 -4.53 6.91
CA LEU A 84 -3.77 -4.91 8.08
C LEU A 84 -2.26 -4.81 7.80
N VAL A 85 -1.80 -5.43 6.71
CA VAL A 85 -0.39 -5.50 6.34
C VAL A 85 0.18 -4.12 6.01
N VAL A 86 -0.54 -3.31 5.23
CA VAL A 86 -0.13 -1.94 4.89
C VAL A 86 -0.03 -1.07 6.15
N ASN A 87 -0.99 -1.17 7.06
CA ASN A 87 -0.95 -0.37 8.29
C ASN A 87 0.14 -0.84 9.27
N ALA A 88 0.42 -2.14 9.35
CA ALA A 88 1.56 -2.66 10.11
C ALA A 88 2.89 -2.15 9.53
N SER A 89 3.06 -2.21 8.21
CA SER A 89 4.22 -1.64 7.50
C SER A 89 4.40 -0.15 7.78
N ARG A 90 3.33 0.65 7.62
CA ARG A 90 3.34 2.09 7.93
C ARG A 90 3.65 2.38 9.40
N GLY A 91 3.18 1.54 10.32
CA GLY A 91 3.47 1.63 11.74
C GLY A 91 4.96 1.44 12.02
N ALA A 92 5.51 0.31 11.58
CA ALA A 92 6.92 -0.04 11.74
C ALA A 92 7.84 1.01 11.10
N ARG A 93 7.53 1.44 9.87
CA ARG A 93 8.27 2.51 9.19
C ARG A 93 8.25 3.82 9.96
N ARG A 94 7.10 4.22 10.52
CA ARG A 94 7.00 5.45 11.34
C ARG A 94 7.71 5.34 12.69
N ALA A 95 7.93 4.13 13.19
CA ALA A 95 8.78 3.87 14.34
C ALA A 95 10.28 3.90 14.01
N GLY A 96 10.66 4.08 12.73
CA GLY A 96 12.05 4.13 12.29
C GLY A 96 12.68 2.74 12.10
N GLU A 97 11.87 1.71 11.99
CA GLU A 97 12.35 0.32 11.93
C GLU A 97 12.97 -0.04 10.58
N GLU A 98 13.97 -0.92 10.62
CA GLU A 98 14.63 -1.47 9.44
C GLU A 98 13.72 -2.45 8.67
N LEU A 99 13.99 -2.67 7.37
CA LEU A 99 13.12 -3.46 6.48
C LEU A 99 12.79 -4.86 7.03
N ALA A 100 13.76 -5.54 7.65
CA ALA A 100 13.56 -6.86 8.24
C ALA A 100 12.61 -6.83 9.46
N GLU A 101 12.66 -5.77 10.25
CA GLU A 101 11.73 -5.54 11.36
C GLU A 101 10.33 -5.19 10.85
N GLN A 102 10.23 -4.32 9.83
CA GLN A 102 8.95 -4.02 9.18
C GLN A 102 8.27 -5.29 8.66
N ALA A 103 9.02 -6.14 7.95
CA ALA A 103 8.52 -7.42 7.46
C ALA A 103 8.07 -8.35 8.60
N ARG A 104 8.80 -8.35 9.72
CA ARG A 104 8.44 -9.16 10.89
C ARG A 104 7.17 -8.65 11.57
N GLN A 105 6.99 -7.34 11.72
CA GLN A 105 5.76 -6.77 12.28
C GLN A 105 4.55 -6.99 11.37
N MET A 106 4.73 -6.88 10.06
CA MET A 106 3.70 -7.27 9.08
C MET A 106 3.32 -8.75 9.22
N HIS A 107 4.32 -9.63 9.35
CA HIS A 107 4.09 -11.06 9.55
C HIS A 107 3.38 -11.34 10.89
N GLN A 108 3.80 -10.69 11.97
CA GLN A 108 3.17 -10.85 13.28
C GLN A 108 1.70 -10.40 13.25
N ALA A 109 1.40 -9.28 12.59
CA ALA A 109 0.03 -8.82 12.41
C ALA A 109 -0.84 -9.87 11.68
N LEU A 110 -0.29 -10.53 10.64
CA LEU A 110 -0.97 -11.63 9.96
C LEU A 110 -1.20 -12.85 10.86
N LEU A 111 -0.25 -13.19 11.73
CA LEU A 111 -0.44 -14.29 12.68
C LEU A 111 -1.54 -13.97 13.70
N ASP A 112 -1.56 -12.74 14.21
CA ASP A 112 -2.48 -12.32 15.26
C ASP A 112 -3.91 -12.12 14.75
N HIS A 113 -4.06 -11.69 13.49
CA HIS A 113 -5.34 -11.21 12.97
C HIS A 113 -5.76 -11.82 11.62
N GLY A 114 -4.87 -12.53 10.93
CA GLY A 114 -5.06 -12.97 9.54
C GLY A 114 -5.84 -14.26 9.34
N LYS A 115 -6.28 -14.96 10.39
CA LYS A 115 -7.12 -16.18 10.30
C LYS A 115 -6.64 -17.19 9.24
N SER A 116 -5.35 -17.54 9.26
CA SER A 116 -4.70 -18.49 8.32
C SER A 116 -4.61 -18.03 6.86
N THR A 117 -4.73 -16.72 6.59
CA THR A 117 -4.41 -16.12 5.29
C THR A 117 -2.92 -15.77 5.21
N PHE A 118 -2.47 -15.44 4.00
CA PHE A 118 -1.13 -14.89 3.80
C PHE A 118 -1.19 -13.71 2.83
N ALA A 119 -0.18 -12.86 2.92
CA ALA A 119 0.10 -11.83 1.93
C ALA A 119 1.56 -11.95 1.52
N THR A 120 1.84 -11.69 0.26
CA THR A 120 3.20 -11.48 -0.23
C THR A 120 3.49 -9.99 -0.28
N GLY A 121 4.75 -9.62 -0.18
CA GLY A 121 5.12 -8.22 -0.31
C GLY A 121 6.61 -8.02 -0.51
N GLN A 122 6.94 -6.90 -1.14
CA GLN A 122 8.29 -6.40 -1.33
C GLN A 122 8.40 -5.06 -0.61
N LEU A 123 9.46 -4.91 0.19
CA LEU A 123 9.79 -3.68 0.89
C LEU A 123 11.16 -3.21 0.40
N LEU A 124 11.27 -1.97 -0.02
CA LEU A 124 12.48 -1.37 -0.55
C LEU A 124 12.76 -0.04 0.16
N ARG A 125 14.04 0.24 0.40
CA ARG A 125 14.51 1.53 0.90
C ARG A 125 15.72 1.98 0.09
N ILE A 126 15.51 2.99 -0.74
CA ILE A 126 16.50 3.51 -1.67
C ILE A 126 17.04 4.82 -1.12
N ALA A 127 18.35 4.91 -0.91
CA ALA A 127 18.99 6.15 -0.51
C ALA A 127 19.04 7.12 -1.69
N LEU A 128 18.63 8.36 -1.47
CA LEU A 128 18.53 9.40 -2.51
C LEU A 128 19.90 9.85 -3.01
N ASP A 129 20.95 9.68 -2.21
CA ASP A 129 22.34 9.93 -2.60
C ASP A 129 22.92 8.83 -3.52
N GLY A 130 22.15 7.79 -3.82
CA GLY A 130 22.56 6.65 -4.66
C GLY A 130 23.45 5.64 -3.95
N SER A 131 23.64 5.74 -2.63
CA SER A 131 24.52 4.84 -1.88
C SER A 131 23.94 3.44 -1.63
N ARG A 132 22.61 3.29 -1.70
CA ARG A 132 21.90 2.06 -1.35
C ARG A 132 20.57 1.93 -2.07
N ALA A 133 20.20 0.71 -2.44
CA ALA A 133 18.86 0.30 -2.89
C ALA A 133 18.47 -1.04 -2.26
#